data_AF-A0A7S2VM97-F1
#
_entry.id   AF-A0A7S2VM97-F1
#
_cell.length_a   1.000
_cell.length_b   1.000
_cell.length_c   1.000
_cell.angle_alpha   90.00
_cell.angle_beta   90.00
_cell.angle_gamma   90.00
#
_symmetry.space_group_name_H-M   'P 1'
#
loop_
_entity.id
_entity.type
_entity.pdbx_description
1 polymer ?
#
loop_
_entity_poly.entity_id
_entity_poly.type
_entity_poly.pdbx_seq_one_letter_code
_entity_poly.pdbx_strand_id
1 'polypeptide(L)'
;MREGVLGERATPLLKVHDGRASLHPDGLDVIRQIPGLIYAVILMGDGRAGKSYLASQVLRNEGVFASSDAAEPVTKGIDIVAVPLRKMEADVLDSTGSAPVRQDVCLEQMHMLVMDCEGFNNALGPIRTLVNVIGALVATEVVFVASASITEQALQNLAATLAARSLVRMGEDSALPEQSLIFVVNKNTLQYGSASLEQALLAHDSDPGRMENRSLLVKWFPKRTFCSIPLMSKTVQAGFDDDIVGLRKAILEDMRPLSVGGTNVRPDQFVAMLEMIADQIRDMSEVSLPSMTRVIVGDGCLAPVSTKLRKAAQESYPRLQDYDPKFDEHDPRQGCLTQFDEQTRHITERALVVDARQDLAAKLDEDWARARQLNIANGEQVQEVFNETREVVLSEEPRALGTCGLLATIKIVTQVVQVDSRMAIVKRSGALEHTEWTPQGPEKETRESAIQRGKKAPQLLGGLLKLSPNSVRAFVTLGNLAYQQRKCAVQEGHFLWWDPVTTSNAWQEVSGCISFVHNLAVCEEDDSDPSAFVIRPAKPGGWEVPETFGGGAQRAFKFKVQKGAHTRRQWVSAVRKNIQWASLVRQQVGEERLRAAVLRQKPMLRDIGGC
;
A
#
# COMPACT_ATOMS: atom_id res chain seq x y z
N MET A 1 3.45 0.83 -42.34
CA MET A 1 4.73 1.47 -42.69
C MET A 1 5.26 0.78 -43.93
N ARG A 2 5.69 1.51 -44.97
CA ARG A 2 6.29 0.90 -46.16
C ARG A 2 7.66 0.35 -45.77
N GLU A 3 7.91 -0.93 -46.03
CA GLU A 3 9.20 -1.62 -45.82
C GLU A 3 10.23 -1.18 -46.88
N GLY A 4 10.42 0.13 -47.01
CA GLY A 4 11.47 0.70 -47.87
C GLY A 4 12.83 0.56 -47.19
N VAL A 5 13.88 0.45 -48.01
CA VAL A 5 15.26 0.58 -47.54
C VAL A 5 15.40 1.92 -46.80
N LEU A 6 15.95 1.92 -45.58
CA LEU A 6 16.28 3.13 -44.84
C LEU A 6 17.49 3.78 -45.53
N GLY A 7 17.21 4.64 -46.52
CA GLY A 7 18.18 5.31 -47.37
C GLY A 7 18.38 4.61 -48.72
N GLU A 8 17.87 5.21 -49.80
CA GLU A 8 18.17 4.77 -51.18
C GLU A 8 19.64 5.07 -51.57
N ARG A 9 20.32 5.90 -50.78
CA ARG A 9 21.69 6.35 -50.99
C ARG A 9 22.47 6.31 -49.68
N ALA A 10 23.77 6.13 -49.79
CA ALA A 10 24.66 6.25 -48.66
C ALA A 10 24.59 7.67 -48.08
N THR A 11 24.61 7.75 -46.76
CA THR A 11 24.51 8.99 -46.01
C THR A 11 25.82 9.21 -45.24
N PRO A 12 26.36 10.44 -45.19
CA PRO A 12 27.54 10.72 -44.39
C PRO A 12 27.31 10.42 -42.92
N LEU A 13 28.23 9.68 -42.29
CA LEU A 13 28.28 9.49 -40.84
C LEU A 13 29.42 10.26 -40.20
N LEU A 14 30.60 10.26 -40.81
CA LEU A 14 31.79 10.94 -40.29
C LEU A 14 32.47 11.69 -41.42
N LYS A 15 32.70 12.99 -41.26
CA LYS A 15 33.34 13.86 -42.27
C LYS A 15 34.41 14.75 -41.66
N VAL A 16 35.35 15.23 -42.50
CA VAL A 16 36.27 16.30 -42.12
C VAL A 16 35.66 17.63 -42.49
N HIS A 17 35.55 18.52 -41.52
CA HIS A 17 35.34 19.95 -41.77
C HIS A 17 36.47 20.72 -41.08
N ASP A 18 37.15 21.59 -41.84
CA ASP A 18 38.25 22.43 -41.34
C ASP A 18 39.37 21.66 -40.61
N GLY A 19 39.72 20.48 -41.14
CA GLY A 19 40.76 19.61 -40.56
C GLY A 19 40.32 18.86 -39.31
N ARG A 20 39.06 18.99 -38.87
CA ARG A 20 38.48 18.28 -37.72
C ARG A 20 37.45 17.27 -38.17
N ALA A 21 37.53 16.06 -37.61
CA ALA A 21 36.53 15.04 -37.83
C ALA A 21 35.30 15.30 -36.96
N SER A 22 34.12 15.22 -37.54
CA SER A 22 32.85 15.35 -36.81
C SER A 22 31.81 14.35 -37.34
N LEU A 23 30.96 13.88 -36.44
CA LEU A 23 29.79 13.09 -36.84
C LEU A 23 28.80 13.97 -37.59
N HIS A 24 28.18 13.41 -38.62
CA HIS A 24 27.23 14.10 -39.46
C HIS A 24 25.80 13.76 -39.02
N PRO A 25 24.92 14.76 -38.78
CA PRO A 25 23.57 14.55 -38.27
C PRO A 25 22.74 13.55 -39.10
N ASP A 26 22.76 13.68 -40.43
CA ASP A 26 22.00 12.79 -41.32
C ASP A 26 22.32 11.30 -41.11
N GLY A 27 23.59 10.94 -40.91
CA GLY A 27 23.98 9.56 -40.63
C GLY A 27 23.48 9.08 -39.27
N LEU A 28 23.52 9.95 -38.26
CA LEU A 28 22.97 9.64 -36.93
C LEU A 28 21.45 9.43 -37.01
N ASP A 29 20.74 10.23 -37.81
CA ASP A 29 19.30 10.10 -38.01
C ASP A 29 18.91 8.82 -38.75
N VAL A 30 19.69 8.40 -39.74
CA VAL A 30 19.52 7.08 -40.39
C VAL A 30 19.65 5.96 -39.37
N ILE A 31 20.63 6.04 -38.47
CA ILE A 31 20.80 5.05 -37.40
C ILE A 31 19.58 5.04 -36.49
N ARG A 32 19.16 6.19 -35.95
CA ARG A 32 18.00 6.30 -35.02
C ARG A 32 16.70 5.72 -35.61
N GLN A 33 16.54 5.76 -36.94
CA GLN A 33 15.37 5.25 -37.64
C GLN A 33 15.36 3.73 -37.81
N ILE A 34 16.46 3.02 -37.49
CA ILE A 34 16.51 1.56 -37.54
C ILE A 34 15.51 1.00 -36.50
N PRO A 35 14.55 0.15 -36.87
CA PRO A 35 13.52 -0.33 -35.93
C PRO A 35 13.98 -1.50 -35.05
N GLY A 36 15.19 -2.01 -35.27
CA GLY A 36 15.68 -3.26 -34.68
C GLY A 36 17.14 -3.24 -34.25
N LEU A 37 17.74 -4.42 -34.11
CA LEU A 37 19.13 -4.59 -33.73
C LEU A 37 20.07 -4.30 -34.90
N ILE A 38 21.28 -3.84 -34.57
CA ILE A 38 22.29 -3.45 -35.55
C ILE A 38 23.32 -4.58 -35.70
N TYR A 39 23.57 -5.00 -36.94
CA TYR A 39 24.74 -5.77 -37.34
C TYR A 39 25.68 -4.84 -38.12
N ALA A 40 26.79 -4.46 -37.52
CA ALA A 40 27.68 -3.44 -38.07
C ALA A 40 28.78 -4.10 -38.93
N VAL A 41 28.76 -3.81 -40.23
CA VAL A 41 29.73 -4.32 -41.21
C VAL A 41 30.54 -3.13 -41.73
N ILE A 42 31.84 -3.12 -41.44
CA ILE A 42 32.73 -2.05 -41.88
C ILE A 42 33.60 -2.50 -43.04
N LEU A 43 33.63 -1.70 -44.11
CA LEU A 43 34.53 -1.91 -45.25
C LEU A 43 35.74 -0.99 -45.10
N MET A 44 36.89 -1.59 -44.84
CA MET A 44 38.17 -0.89 -44.69
C MET A 44 39.18 -1.44 -45.68
N GLY A 45 40.32 -0.77 -45.83
CA GLY A 45 41.40 -1.27 -46.69
C GLY A 45 42.05 -0.19 -47.53
N ASP A 46 42.75 -0.62 -48.57
CA ASP A 46 43.53 0.29 -49.40
C ASP A 46 42.62 1.29 -50.13
N GLY A 47 43.14 2.49 -50.38
CA GLY A 47 42.51 3.44 -51.29
C GLY A 47 42.50 2.86 -52.70
N ARG A 48 41.43 3.14 -53.45
CA ARG A 48 41.20 2.62 -54.82
C ARG A 48 41.07 1.11 -54.96
N ALA A 49 40.99 0.37 -53.86
CA ALA A 49 40.68 -1.05 -53.87
C ALA A 49 39.23 -1.39 -54.28
N GLY A 50 38.38 -0.39 -54.54
CA GLY A 50 37.00 -0.58 -54.99
C GLY A 50 36.02 -0.90 -53.86
N LYS A 51 36.26 -0.40 -52.64
CA LYS A 51 35.41 -0.62 -51.45
C LYS A 51 33.96 -0.19 -51.66
N SER A 52 33.73 1.06 -52.02
CA SER A 52 32.39 1.64 -52.27
C SER A 52 31.63 0.89 -53.37
N TYR A 53 32.34 0.47 -54.42
CA TYR A 53 31.77 -0.36 -55.48
C TYR A 53 31.37 -1.74 -54.93
N LEU A 54 32.27 -2.41 -54.21
CA LEU A 54 32.00 -3.71 -53.60
C LEU A 54 30.84 -3.65 -52.59
N ALA A 55 30.77 -2.61 -51.74
CA ALA A 55 29.66 -2.38 -50.83
C ALA A 55 28.33 -2.27 -51.59
N SER A 56 28.29 -1.52 -52.70
CA SER A 56 27.09 -1.38 -53.53
C SER A 56 26.67 -2.72 -54.16
N GLN A 57 27.63 -3.54 -54.57
CA GLN A 57 27.38 -4.89 -55.12
C GLN A 57 26.88 -5.87 -54.05
N VAL A 58 27.46 -5.85 -52.84
CA VAL A 58 27.00 -6.64 -51.68
C VAL A 58 25.55 -6.32 -51.34
N LEU A 59 25.13 -5.06 -51.52
CA LEU A 59 23.78 -4.59 -51.27
C LEU A 59 22.80 -4.79 -52.44
N ARG A 60 23.27 -5.26 -53.61
CA ARG A 60 22.50 -5.31 -54.86
C ARG A 60 21.81 -3.99 -55.18
N ASN A 61 22.49 -2.89 -54.94
CA ASN A 61 21.96 -1.57 -55.22
C ASN A 61 23.10 -0.72 -55.79
N GLU A 62 23.16 -0.69 -57.12
CA GLU A 62 24.22 0.00 -57.84
C GLU A 62 24.20 1.50 -57.55
N GLY A 63 25.35 2.05 -57.17
CA GLY A 63 25.49 3.48 -56.92
C GLY A 63 24.96 3.96 -55.57
N VAL A 64 24.62 3.07 -54.61
CA VAL A 64 24.32 3.48 -53.23
C VAL A 64 25.47 4.26 -52.64
N PHE A 65 26.69 3.72 -52.75
CA PHE A 65 27.90 4.44 -52.43
C PHE A 65 28.48 5.06 -53.69
N ALA A 66 28.88 6.32 -53.59
CA ALA A 66 29.55 6.99 -54.68
C ALA A 66 30.84 6.24 -55.04
N SER A 67 31.02 5.93 -56.32
CA SER A 67 32.25 5.34 -56.84
C SER A 67 32.73 6.17 -58.03
N SER A 68 34.05 6.32 -58.17
CA SER A 68 34.68 7.08 -59.24
C SER A 68 36.07 6.55 -59.52
N ASP A 69 36.43 6.54 -60.80
CA ASP A 69 37.77 6.19 -61.29
C ASP A 69 38.76 7.36 -61.17
N ALA A 70 38.32 8.54 -60.73
CA ALA A 70 39.18 9.69 -60.48
C ALA A 70 40.24 9.39 -59.40
N ALA A 71 41.40 10.04 -59.45
CA ALA A 71 42.47 9.84 -58.47
C ALA A 71 42.10 10.35 -57.06
N GLU A 72 41.21 11.34 -56.95
CA GLU A 72 40.82 12.02 -55.69
C GLU A 72 39.83 11.21 -54.83
N PRO A 73 40.10 11.01 -53.52
CA PRO A 73 39.34 10.11 -52.65
C PRO A 73 37.83 10.41 -52.73
N VAL A 74 37.05 9.39 -53.08
CA VAL A 74 35.59 9.51 -53.23
C VAL A 74 34.92 9.55 -51.87
N THR A 75 35.25 8.56 -51.03
CA THR A 75 34.84 8.51 -49.63
C THR A 75 35.88 9.25 -48.79
N LYS A 76 35.46 10.34 -48.15
CA LYS A 76 36.22 11.05 -47.11
C LYS A 76 35.52 10.79 -45.77
N GLY A 77 36.21 10.18 -44.81
CA GLY A 77 35.60 9.72 -43.55
C GLY A 77 34.79 8.42 -43.68
N ILE A 78 33.54 8.40 -43.21
CA ILE A 78 32.65 7.22 -43.21
C ILE A 78 31.29 7.60 -43.80
N ASP A 79 30.84 6.83 -44.78
CA ASP A 79 29.48 6.86 -45.30
C ASP A 79 28.75 5.57 -44.90
N ILE A 80 27.45 5.64 -44.64
CA ILE A 80 26.66 4.52 -44.15
C ILE A 80 25.37 4.29 -44.93
N VAL A 81 24.88 3.06 -44.88
CA VAL A 81 23.52 2.69 -45.30
C VAL A 81 23.01 1.56 -44.41
N ALA A 82 21.73 1.60 -44.07
CA ALA A 82 21.08 0.59 -43.26
C ALA A 82 20.13 -0.25 -44.13
N VAL A 83 20.30 -1.57 -44.12
CA VAL A 83 19.45 -2.49 -44.88
C VAL A 83 18.86 -3.59 -43.98
N PRO A 84 17.58 -3.94 -44.14
CA PRO A 84 17.01 -5.09 -43.43
C PRO A 84 17.71 -6.39 -43.85
N LEU A 85 18.16 -7.18 -42.87
CA LEU A 85 18.93 -8.41 -43.14
C LEU A 85 18.12 -9.46 -43.93
N ARG A 86 16.82 -9.57 -43.65
CA ARG A 86 15.90 -10.46 -44.40
C ARG A 86 15.94 -10.25 -45.92
N LYS A 87 16.18 -9.02 -46.38
CA LYS A 87 16.26 -8.72 -47.82
C LYS A 87 17.52 -9.32 -48.41
N MET A 88 18.64 -9.17 -47.71
CA MET A 88 19.92 -9.73 -48.13
C MET A 88 19.91 -11.27 -48.10
N GLU A 89 19.28 -11.87 -47.08
CA GLU A 89 19.10 -13.33 -47.01
C GLU A 89 18.25 -13.85 -48.17
N ALA A 90 17.09 -13.23 -48.43
CA ALA A 90 16.23 -13.60 -49.56
C ALA A 90 16.99 -13.55 -50.89
N ASP A 91 17.78 -12.50 -51.12
CA ASP A 91 18.58 -12.40 -52.33
C ASP A 91 19.65 -13.52 -52.44
N VAL A 92 20.27 -13.93 -51.33
CA VAL A 92 21.26 -15.02 -51.31
C VAL A 92 20.57 -16.37 -51.51
N LEU A 93 19.39 -16.57 -50.91
CA LEU A 93 18.56 -17.75 -51.11
C LEU A 93 18.13 -17.89 -52.58
N ASP A 94 17.67 -16.80 -53.19
CA ASP A 94 17.26 -16.76 -54.60
C ASP A 94 18.43 -17.10 -55.54
N SER A 95 19.66 -16.76 -55.14
CA SER A 95 20.85 -16.96 -55.97
C SER A 95 21.49 -18.34 -55.80
N THR A 96 21.48 -18.89 -54.58
CA THR A 96 22.17 -20.15 -54.27
C THR A 96 21.23 -21.33 -54.06
N GLY A 97 19.92 -21.10 -53.94
CA GLY A 97 18.93 -22.10 -53.56
C GLY A 97 19.02 -22.55 -52.10
N SER A 98 19.88 -21.94 -51.28
CA SER A 98 20.03 -22.27 -49.85
C SER A 98 20.21 -21.01 -49.01
N ALA A 99 19.44 -20.88 -47.94
CA ALA A 99 19.63 -19.78 -47.00
C ALA A 99 20.84 -20.10 -46.09
N PRO A 100 21.73 -19.13 -45.82
CA PRO A 100 22.75 -19.27 -44.79
C PRO A 100 22.09 -19.21 -43.40
N VAL A 101 21.43 -20.28 -42.96
CA VAL A 101 20.56 -20.24 -41.78
C VAL A 101 21.32 -20.47 -40.48
N ARG A 102 21.31 -19.45 -39.63
CA ARG A 102 21.37 -19.57 -38.17
C ARG A 102 19.95 -19.47 -37.61
N GLN A 103 19.42 -20.55 -37.04
CA GLN A 103 18.04 -20.60 -36.53
C GLN A 103 17.84 -19.81 -35.22
N ASP A 104 18.93 -19.42 -34.58
CA ASP A 104 18.97 -18.76 -33.27
C ASP A 104 18.80 -17.24 -33.33
N VAL A 105 18.78 -16.64 -34.53
CA VAL A 105 18.75 -15.19 -34.71
C VAL A 105 17.44 -14.74 -35.37
N CYS A 106 16.70 -13.84 -34.72
CA CYS A 106 15.47 -13.26 -35.29
C CYS A 106 15.80 -12.21 -36.36
N LEU A 107 15.98 -12.68 -37.60
CA LEU A 107 16.34 -11.84 -38.75
C LEU A 107 15.34 -10.73 -39.06
N GLU A 108 14.06 -10.92 -38.72
CA GLU A 108 13.01 -9.91 -38.91
C GLU A 108 13.29 -8.61 -38.13
N GLN A 109 14.06 -8.72 -37.04
CA GLN A 109 14.37 -7.60 -36.15
C GLN A 109 15.80 -7.09 -36.35
N MET A 110 16.56 -7.56 -37.34
CA MET A 110 17.95 -7.15 -37.54
C MET A 110 18.17 -6.33 -38.82
N HIS A 111 19.02 -5.32 -38.72
CA HIS A 111 19.45 -4.48 -39.82
C HIS A 111 20.96 -4.52 -39.92
N MET A 112 21.46 -4.70 -41.14
CA MET A 112 22.89 -4.55 -41.43
C MET A 112 23.17 -3.06 -41.67
N LEU A 113 24.07 -2.51 -40.87
CA LEU A 113 24.62 -1.17 -41.05
C LEU A 113 25.96 -1.32 -41.78
N VAL A 114 25.97 -1.01 -43.07
CA VAL A 114 27.19 -1.04 -43.89
C VAL A 114 27.89 0.30 -43.79
N MET A 115 29.16 0.28 -43.40
CA MET A 115 30.00 1.46 -43.21
C MET A 115 31.15 1.45 -44.22
N ASP A 116 31.08 2.29 -45.26
CA ASP A 116 32.16 2.46 -46.24
C ASP A 116 33.15 3.51 -45.74
N CYS A 117 34.41 3.10 -45.58
CA CYS A 117 35.45 3.96 -45.04
C CYS A 117 36.41 4.50 -46.09
N GLU A 118 36.98 5.66 -45.79
CA GLU A 118 38.13 6.19 -46.51
C GLU A 118 39.31 5.20 -46.52
N GLY A 119 40.07 5.16 -47.63
CA GLY A 119 41.20 4.22 -47.78
C GLY A 119 42.45 4.61 -47.01
N PHE A 120 43.16 3.61 -46.47
CA PHE A 120 44.31 3.82 -45.58
C PHE A 120 45.53 4.46 -46.20
N ASN A 121 45.74 4.32 -47.50
CA ASN A 121 46.92 4.87 -48.18
C ASN A 121 46.70 6.30 -48.68
N ASN A 122 45.59 6.97 -48.34
CA ASN A 122 45.35 8.35 -48.74
C ASN A 122 46.19 9.32 -47.90
N ALA A 123 47.35 9.75 -48.42
CA ALA A 123 48.34 10.58 -47.72
C ALA A 123 47.78 11.86 -47.09
N LEU A 124 46.61 12.32 -47.51
CA LEU A 124 45.97 13.56 -47.07
C LEU A 124 44.86 13.38 -46.03
N GLY A 125 44.60 12.17 -45.52
CA GLY A 125 43.44 11.89 -44.65
C GLY A 125 43.70 12.09 -43.15
N PRO A 126 43.19 13.14 -42.49
CA PRO A 126 43.36 13.38 -41.04
C PRO A 126 42.49 12.47 -40.15
N ILE A 127 41.54 11.70 -40.69
CA ILE A 127 40.54 10.93 -39.90
C ILE A 127 40.96 9.48 -39.63
N ARG A 128 42.14 9.02 -40.07
CA ARG A 128 42.48 7.58 -40.00
C ARG A 128 42.32 7.00 -38.60
N THR A 129 42.75 7.73 -37.58
CA THR A 129 42.66 7.30 -36.19
C THR A 129 41.21 7.07 -35.75
N LEU A 130 40.32 8.04 -35.98
CA LEU A 130 38.92 7.92 -35.54
C LEU A 130 38.16 6.85 -36.35
N VAL A 131 38.42 6.72 -37.65
CA VAL A 131 37.84 5.64 -38.47
C VAL A 131 38.28 4.26 -37.95
N ASN A 132 39.54 4.12 -37.59
CA ASN A 132 40.08 2.86 -37.03
C ASN A 132 39.48 2.55 -35.66
N VAL A 133 39.39 3.55 -34.77
CA VAL A 133 38.82 3.38 -33.44
C VAL A 133 37.33 3.01 -33.53
N ILE A 134 36.56 3.68 -34.40
CA ILE A 134 35.16 3.32 -34.67
C ILE A 134 35.11 1.88 -35.18
N GLY A 135 35.84 1.53 -36.24
CA GLY A 135 35.86 0.16 -36.76
C GLY A 135 36.21 -0.89 -35.73
N ALA A 136 37.18 -0.60 -34.85
CA ALA A 136 37.63 -1.51 -33.81
C ALA A 136 36.64 -1.70 -32.65
N LEU A 137 35.80 -0.70 -32.37
CA LEU A 137 34.84 -0.69 -31.26
C LEU A 137 33.43 -1.12 -31.68
N VAL A 138 33.02 -0.74 -32.89
CA VAL A 138 31.62 -0.78 -33.30
C VAL A 138 31.31 -1.86 -34.32
N ALA A 139 32.31 -2.30 -35.10
CA ALA A 139 32.08 -3.32 -36.10
C ALA A 139 31.99 -4.70 -35.46
N THR A 140 31.01 -5.49 -35.88
CA THR A 140 30.96 -6.93 -35.61
C THR A 140 31.70 -7.71 -36.68
N GLU A 141 31.71 -7.20 -37.91
CA GLU A 141 32.39 -7.77 -39.07
C GLU A 141 33.26 -6.73 -39.74
N VAL A 142 34.52 -7.09 -40.00
CA VAL A 142 35.48 -6.25 -40.72
C VAL A 142 35.71 -6.85 -42.10
N VAL A 143 35.28 -6.15 -43.14
CA VAL A 143 35.58 -6.49 -44.54
C VAL A 143 36.80 -5.69 -44.97
N PHE A 144 37.97 -6.30 -44.93
CA PHE A 144 39.21 -5.65 -45.36
C PHE A 144 39.46 -5.90 -46.85
N VAL A 145 39.51 -4.83 -47.65
CA VAL A 145 39.63 -4.89 -49.10
C VAL A 145 41.04 -4.51 -49.54
N ALA A 146 41.81 -5.50 -49.99
CA ALA A 146 43.08 -5.33 -50.67
C ALA A 146 42.87 -5.26 -52.18
N SER A 147 43.74 -4.51 -52.87
CA SER A 147 43.69 -4.40 -54.33
C SER A 147 44.64 -5.41 -54.98
N ALA A 148 44.12 -6.19 -55.93
CA ALA A 148 44.81 -7.12 -56.83
C ALA A 148 45.49 -8.34 -56.18
N SER A 149 46.16 -8.21 -55.03
CA SER A 149 46.85 -9.31 -54.36
C SER A 149 46.94 -9.15 -52.83
N ILE A 150 47.24 -10.25 -52.13
CA ILE A 150 47.62 -10.22 -50.71
C ILE A 150 49.07 -9.71 -50.64
N THR A 151 49.26 -8.49 -50.11
CA THR A 151 50.59 -7.89 -49.94
C THR A 151 50.92 -7.69 -48.47
N GLU A 152 52.21 -7.68 -48.12
CA GLU A 152 52.64 -7.39 -46.75
C GLU A 152 52.20 -5.98 -46.32
N GLN A 153 52.21 -5.00 -47.23
CA GLN A 153 51.72 -3.66 -46.95
C GLN A 153 50.23 -3.67 -46.55
N ALA A 154 49.40 -4.49 -47.20
CA ALA A 154 47.99 -4.63 -46.87
C ALA A 154 47.81 -5.24 -45.47
N LEU A 155 48.59 -6.27 -45.12
CA LEU A 155 48.59 -6.86 -43.77
C LEU A 155 49.06 -5.86 -42.71
N GLN A 156 50.09 -5.07 -43.01
CA GLN A 156 50.57 -4.00 -42.14
C GLN A 156 49.52 -2.90 -41.93
N ASN A 157 48.79 -2.50 -42.98
CA ASN A 157 47.71 -1.51 -42.88
C ASN A 157 46.57 -2.04 -41.99
N LEU A 158 46.21 -3.31 -42.12
CA LEU A 158 45.22 -3.95 -41.25
C LEU A 158 45.72 -4.05 -39.80
N ALA A 159 46.98 -4.43 -39.59
CA ALA A 159 47.58 -4.47 -38.25
C ALA A 159 47.66 -3.07 -37.61
N ALA A 160 47.98 -2.03 -38.38
CA ALA A 160 47.96 -0.65 -37.92
C ALA A 160 46.55 -0.17 -37.52
N THR A 161 45.52 -0.68 -38.19
CA THR A 161 44.11 -0.43 -37.80
C THR A 161 43.82 -1.03 -36.43
N LEU A 162 44.29 -2.25 -36.19
CA LEU A 162 44.16 -2.88 -34.87
C LEU A 162 45.04 -2.21 -33.80
N ALA A 163 46.19 -1.65 -34.17
CA ALA A 163 47.02 -0.89 -33.24
C ALA A 163 46.27 0.35 -32.69
N ALA A 164 45.31 0.92 -33.42
CA ALA A 164 44.44 1.98 -32.92
C ALA A 164 43.57 1.53 -31.72
N ARG A 165 43.41 0.23 -31.47
CA ARG A 165 42.82 -0.29 -30.22
C ARG A 165 43.61 0.06 -28.98
N SER A 166 44.91 0.35 -29.10
CA SER A 166 45.69 0.86 -27.97
C SER A 166 45.19 2.21 -27.45
N LEU A 167 44.40 2.94 -28.25
CA LEU A 167 43.71 4.16 -27.83
C LEU A 167 42.43 3.87 -27.06
N VAL A 168 42.02 2.60 -26.93
CA VAL A 168 40.87 2.20 -26.13
C VAL A 168 41.39 1.76 -24.76
N ARG A 169 41.02 2.54 -23.73
CA ARG A 169 41.29 2.20 -22.34
C ARG A 169 40.31 1.12 -21.89
N MET A 170 40.86 -0.07 -21.64
CA MET A 170 40.13 -1.23 -21.14
C MET A 170 39.95 -1.15 -19.62
N GLY A 171 38.80 -1.59 -19.11
CA GLY A 171 38.60 -1.90 -17.68
C GLY A 171 39.21 -3.26 -17.33
N GLU A 172 39.36 -3.56 -16.03
CA GLU A 172 39.92 -4.83 -15.55
C GLU A 172 39.15 -6.05 -16.05
N ASP A 173 37.82 -5.93 -16.16
CA ASP A 173 36.92 -7.01 -16.59
C ASP A 173 36.29 -6.79 -17.97
N SER A 174 36.64 -5.69 -18.66
CA SER A 174 36.02 -5.36 -19.95
C SER A 174 36.75 -6.05 -21.10
N ALA A 175 35.99 -6.58 -22.05
CA ALA A 175 36.50 -7.11 -23.31
C ALA A 175 35.95 -6.32 -24.49
N LEU A 176 36.76 -6.16 -25.53
CA LEU A 176 36.28 -5.63 -26.81
C LEU A 176 35.34 -6.64 -27.44
N PRO A 177 34.33 -6.19 -28.21
CA PRO A 177 33.47 -7.11 -28.93
C PRO A 177 34.30 -7.99 -29.87
N GLU A 178 33.95 -9.27 -29.92
CA GLU A 178 34.56 -10.19 -30.88
C GLU A 178 34.26 -9.71 -32.30
N GLN A 179 35.28 -9.70 -33.14
CA GLN A 179 35.19 -9.30 -34.54
C GLN A 179 35.58 -10.46 -35.44
N SER A 180 34.83 -10.64 -36.51
CA SER A 180 35.17 -11.50 -37.63
C SER A 180 35.83 -10.67 -38.73
N LEU A 181 36.71 -11.31 -39.48
CA LEU A 181 37.39 -10.70 -40.61
C LEU A 181 37.01 -11.42 -41.90
N ILE A 182 36.54 -10.66 -42.89
CA ILE A 182 36.49 -11.10 -44.28
C ILE A 182 37.58 -10.35 -45.04
N PHE A 183 38.65 -11.05 -45.38
CA PHE A 183 39.73 -10.50 -46.18
C PHE A 183 39.38 -10.66 -47.67
N VAL A 184 39.16 -9.55 -48.35
CA VAL A 184 38.80 -9.51 -49.76
C VAL A 184 39.99 -9.03 -50.59
N VAL A 185 40.40 -9.84 -51.56
CA VAL A 185 41.27 -9.35 -52.65
C VAL A 185 40.38 -8.99 -53.82
N ASN A 186 40.16 -7.71 -54.02
CA ASN A 186 39.35 -7.21 -55.13
C ASN A 186 40.22 -6.96 -56.38
N LYS A 187 39.60 -6.98 -57.56
CA LYS A 187 40.29 -6.82 -58.86
C LYS A 187 41.40 -7.86 -59.05
N ASN A 188 41.18 -9.06 -58.54
CA ASN A 188 42.18 -10.10 -58.54
C ASN A 188 42.39 -10.66 -59.95
N THR A 189 43.65 -10.89 -60.29
CA THR A 189 44.07 -11.57 -61.53
C THR A 189 44.76 -12.91 -61.28
N LEU A 190 44.98 -13.25 -60.01
CA LEU A 190 45.62 -14.49 -59.55
C LEU A 190 44.57 -15.52 -59.13
N GLN A 191 44.89 -16.80 -59.14
CA GLN A 191 43.98 -17.83 -58.63
C GLN A 191 44.29 -18.09 -57.16
N TYR A 192 43.57 -17.41 -56.26
CA TYR A 192 43.67 -17.68 -54.82
C TYR A 192 42.72 -18.79 -54.39
N GLY A 193 43.16 -19.63 -53.46
CA GLY A 193 42.30 -20.58 -52.77
C GLY A 193 41.80 -20.04 -51.44
N SER A 194 40.81 -20.70 -50.82
CA SER A 194 40.29 -20.32 -49.50
C SER A 194 41.36 -20.34 -48.40
N ALA A 195 42.41 -21.16 -48.53
CA ALA A 195 43.52 -21.26 -47.58
C ALA A 195 44.61 -20.19 -47.78
N SER A 196 44.54 -19.34 -48.83
CA SER A 196 45.62 -18.42 -49.18
C SER A 196 45.90 -17.38 -48.10
N LEU A 197 44.87 -16.89 -47.40
CA LEU A 197 45.05 -15.96 -46.28
C LEU A 197 45.78 -16.63 -45.11
N GLU A 198 45.34 -17.81 -44.68
CA GLU A 198 45.96 -18.51 -43.55
C GLU A 198 47.41 -18.89 -43.86
N GLN A 199 47.71 -19.30 -45.10
CA GLN A 199 49.10 -19.51 -45.53
C GLN A 199 49.93 -18.23 -45.45
N ALA A 200 49.37 -17.07 -45.84
CA ALA A 200 50.07 -15.79 -45.74
C ALA A 200 50.31 -15.37 -44.28
N LEU A 201 49.34 -15.61 -43.39
CA LEU A 201 49.44 -15.29 -41.96
C LEU A 201 50.40 -16.22 -41.21
N LEU A 202 50.46 -17.50 -41.58
CA LEU A 202 51.29 -18.52 -40.94
C LEU A 202 52.67 -18.69 -41.59
N ALA A 203 52.95 -17.96 -42.68
CA ALA A 203 54.25 -18.00 -43.33
C ALA A 203 55.34 -17.58 -42.34
N HIS A 204 56.35 -18.44 -42.16
CA HIS A 204 57.55 -18.11 -41.40
C HIS A 204 58.31 -16.99 -42.11
N ASP A 205 58.54 -15.88 -41.41
CA ASP A 205 59.32 -14.74 -41.90
C ASP A 205 60.51 -14.52 -40.95
N SER A 206 61.65 -14.10 -41.49
CA SER A 206 62.82 -13.74 -40.68
C SER A 206 62.67 -12.37 -40.01
N ASP A 207 61.77 -11.52 -40.50
CA ASP A 207 61.49 -10.19 -39.97
C ASP A 207 60.55 -10.25 -38.74
N PRO A 208 61.03 -9.89 -37.52
CA PRO A 208 60.21 -9.90 -36.31
C PRO A 208 58.96 -9.02 -36.39
N GLY A 209 59.03 -7.87 -37.08
CA GLY A 209 57.90 -6.95 -37.16
C GLY A 209 56.74 -7.50 -37.99
N ARG A 210 57.04 -8.25 -39.06
CA ARG A 210 56.02 -8.93 -39.87
C ARG A 210 55.37 -10.07 -39.08
N MET A 211 56.17 -10.85 -38.36
CA MET A 211 55.66 -11.91 -37.49
C MET A 211 54.74 -11.34 -36.40
N GLU A 212 55.11 -10.22 -35.79
CA GLU A 212 54.28 -9.53 -34.80
C GLU A 212 52.94 -9.08 -35.39
N ASN A 213 52.95 -8.42 -36.56
CA ASN A 213 51.72 -8.02 -37.25
C ASN A 213 50.80 -9.20 -37.56
N ARG A 214 51.34 -10.30 -38.11
CA ARG A 214 50.55 -11.51 -38.42
C ARG A 214 50.01 -12.17 -37.16
N SER A 215 50.83 -12.27 -36.11
CA SER A 215 50.40 -12.83 -34.81
C SER A 215 49.27 -12.00 -34.19
N LEU A 216 49.36 -10.68 -34.32
CA LEU A 216 48.34 -9.74 -33.88
C LEU A 216 47.03 -9.97 -34.66
N LEU A 217 47.07 -10.09 -35.98
CA LEU A 217 45.89 -10.41 -36.80
C LEU A 217 45.26 -11.75 -36.42
N VAL A 218 46.10 -12.79 -36.21
CA VAL A 218 45.63 -14.13 -35.84
C VAL A 218 44.94 -14.13 -34.48
N LYS A 219 45.52 -13.40 -33.51
CA LYS A 219 44.98 -13.25 -32.16
C LYS A 219 43.63 -12.52 -32.16
N TRP A 220 43.52 -11.43 -32.92
CA TRP A 220 42.37 -10.52 -32.82
C TRP A 220 41.16 -10.93 -33.65
N PHE A 221 41.38 -11.61 -34.76
CA PHE A 221 40.31 -12.11 -35.60
C PHE A 221 40.32 -13.63 -35.56
N PRO A 222 39.90 -14.31 -34.49
CA PRO A 222 39.96 -15.78 -34.43
C PRO A 222 39.18 -16.46 -35.56
N LYS A 223 38.12 -15.79 -36.06
CA LYS A 223 37.36 -16.18 -37.24
C LYS A 223 37.74 -15.30 -38.42
N ARG A 224 38.20 -15.92 -39.51
CA ARG A 224 38.65 -15.24 -40.72
C ARG A 224 38.15 -16.00 -41.93
N THR A 225 37.64 -15.27 -42.89
CA THR A 225 37.20 -15.79 -44.19
C THR A 225 37.95 -15.04 -45.29
N PHE A 226 38.30 -15.75 -46.35
CA PHE A 226 39.00 -15.17 -47.50
C PHE A 226 38.10 -15.20 -48.73
N CYS A 227 37.97 -14.05 -49.41
CA CYS A 227 37.24 -13.91 -50.66
C CYS A 227 38.14 -13.29 -51.72
N SER A 228 38.15 -13.87 -52.92
CA SER A 228 38.87 -13.34 -54.08
C SER A 228 37.85 -12.89 -55.11
N ILE A 229 37.77 -11.59 -55.38
CA ILE A 229 36.85 -11.04 -56.37
C ILE A 229 37.63 -10.74 -57.65
N PRO A 230 37.33 -11.39 -58.78
CA PRO A 230 38.05 -11.19 -60.02
C PRO A 230 37.84 -9.78 -60.57
N LEU A 231 38.78 -9.32 -61.40
CA LEU A 231 38.60 -8.08 -62.14
C LEU A 231 37.37 -8.19 -63.06
N MET A 232 36.39 -7.31 -62.87
CA MET A 232 35.20 -7.27 -63.72
C MET A 232 35.61 -6.98 -65.17
N SER A 233 35.48 -7.99 -66.01
CA SER A 233 35.66 -7.88 -67.46
C SER A 233 34.43 -8.44 -68.15
N LYS A 234 34.09 -7.93 -69.35
CA LYS A 234 32.92 -8.38 -70.13
C LYS A 234 32.90 -9.88 -70.39
N THR A 235 34.05 -10.54 -70.32
CA THR A 235 34.24 -11.98 -70.53
C THR A 235 34.12 -12.84 -69.27
N VAL A 236 34.18 -12.26 -68.06
CA VAL A 236 34.27 -13.00 -66.78
C VAL A 236 33.10 -12.66 -65.85
N GLN A 237 32.01 -12.09 -66.38
CA GLN A 237 30.90 -11.58 -65.58
C GLN A 237 30.22 -12.65 -64.69
N ALA A 238 30.08 -13.88 -65.19
CA ALA A 238 29.47 -14.97 -64.41
C ALA A 238 30.29 -15.31 -63.13
N GLY A 239 31.61 -15.40 -63.23
CA GLY A 239 32.46 -15.69 -62.06
C GLY A 239 32.45 -14.53 -61.04
N PHE A 240 32.39 -13.29 -61.52
CA PHE A 240 32.25 -12.13 -60.65
C PHE A 240 30.97 -12.18 -59.82
N ASP A 241 29.83 -12.46 -60.45
CA ASP A 241 28.53 -12.50 -59.75
C ASP A 241 28.49 -13.63 -58.71
N ASP A 242 29.03 -14.81 -59.04
CA ASP A 242 29.14 -15.95 -58.12
C ASP A 242 30.02 -15.62 -56.91
N ASP A 243 31.17 -14.97 -57.12
CA ASP A 243 32.08 -14.56 -56.06
C ASP A 243 31.48 -13.46 -55.16
N ILE A 244 30.68 -12.54 -55.72
CA ILE A 244 29.91 -11.56 -54.94
C ILE A 244 28.84 -12.26 -54.11
N VAL A 245 28.12 -13.24 -54.65
CA VAL A 245 27.17 -14.05 -53.87
C VAL A 245 27.90 -14.81 -52.75
N GLY A 246 29.09 -15.33 -53.02
CA GLY A 246 29.98 -15.93 -52.02
C GLY A 246 30.36 -14.96 -50.90
N LEU A 247 30.74 -13.72 -51.24
CA LEU A 247 31.02 -12.67 -50.27
C LEU A 247 29.79 -12.32 -49.41
N ARG A 248 28.61 -12.19 -50.02
CA ARG A 248 27.37 -11.93 -49.30
C ARG A 248 27.04 -13.07 -48.33
N LYS A 249 27.24 -14.31 -48.76
CA LYS A 249 27.08 -15.49 -47.90
C LYS A 249 28.05 -15.46 -46.73
N ALA A 250 29.32 -15.13 -46.97
CA ALA A 250 30.32 -15.01 -45.91
C ALA A 250 29.97 -13.94 -44.86
N ILE A 251 29.45 -12.78 -45.30
CA ILE A 251 28.95 -11.73 -44.40
C ILE A 251 27.78 -12.23 -43.55
N LEU A 252 26.86 -13.01 -44.12
CA LEU A 252 25.71 -13.54 -43.38
C LEU A 252 26.04 -14.71 -42.45
N GLU A 253 27.13 -15.45 -42.70
CA GLU A 253 27.44 -16.71 -42.00
C GLU A 253 27.74 -16.52 -40.49
N ASP A 254 28.43 -15.44 -40.10
CA ASP A 254 28.76 -15.13 -38.70
C ASP A 254 28.04 -13.86 -38.19
N MET A 255 26.90 -13.52 -38.80
CA MET A 255 26.12 -12.36 -38.40
C MET A 255 25.73 -12.45 -36.92
N ARG A 256 25.93 -11.36 -36.20
CA ARG A 256 25.56 -11.21 -34.79
C ARG A 256 25.17 -9.76 -34.53
N PRO A 257 24.18 -9.50 -33.66
CA PRO A 257 23.92 -8.13 -33.24
C PRO A 257 25.15 -7.58 -32.53
N LEU A 258 25.41 -6.29 -32.73
CA LEU A 258 26.38 -5.58 -31.93
C LEU A 258 25.96 -5.65 -30.46
N SER A 259 26.88 -6.08 -29.61
CA SER A 259 26.63 -6.21 -28.18
C SER A 259 27.78 -5.62 -27.37
N VAL A 260 27.45 -5.05 -26.23
CA VAL A 260 28.40 -4.52 -25.24
C VAL A 260 27.94 -5.01 -23.87
N GLY A 261 28.85 -5.62 -23.11
CA GLY A 261 28.55 -6.16 -21.79
C GLY A 261 27.48 -7.26 -21.78
N GLY A 262 27.32 -8.00 -22.88
CA GLY A 262 26.27 -9.02 -23.05
C GLY A 262 24.90 -8.47 -23.45
N THR A 263 24.74 -7.14 -23.58
CA THR A 263 23.49 -6.52 -24.03
C THR A 263 23.60 -6.09 -25.49
N ASN A 264 22.56 -6.37 -26.28
CA ASN A 264 22.47 -5.90 -27.66
C ASN A 264 22.32 -4.37 -27.70
N VAL A 265 23.13 -3.72 -28.52
CA VAL A 265 23.13 -2.27 -28.70
C VAL A 265 21.95 -1.86 -29.58
N ARG A 266 21.07 -1.02 -29.03
CA ARG A 266 19.97 -0.39 -29.76
C ARG A 266 20.45 0.82 -30.55
N PRO A 267 19.70 1.25 -31.57
CA PRO A 267 20.04 2.42 -32.38
C PRO A 267 20.39 3.69 -31.61
N ASP A 268 19.57 4.10 -30.64
CA ASP A 268 19.86 5.30 -29.84
C ASP A 268 21.13 5.15 -29.00
N GLN A 269 21.37 3.95 -28.46
CA GLN A 269 22.60 3.63 -27.72
C GLN A 269 23.82 3.64 -28.64
N PHE A 270 23.66 3.18 -29.89
CA PHE A 270 24.72 3.18 -30.89
C PHE A 270 25.13 4.61 -31.25
N VAL A 271 24.16 5.51 -31.41
CA VAL A 271 24.43 6.93 -31.63
C VAL A 271 25.15 7.56 -30.44
N ALA A 272 24.66 7.35 -29.23
CA ALA A 272 25.32 7.87 -28.01
C ALA A 272 26.75 7.34 -27.88
N MET A 273 26.98 6.08 -28.27
CA MET A 273 28.31 5.48 -28.31
C MET A 273 29.23 6.17 -29.34
N LEU A 274 28.74 6.42 -30.55
CA LEU A 274 29.51 7.12 -31.59
C LEU A 274 29.86 8.54 -31.15
N GLU A 275 28.89 9.28 -30.61
CA GLU A 275 29.08 10.63 -30.07
C GLU A 275 30.15 10.63 -28.98
N MET A 276 30.09 9.69 -28.04
CA MET A 276 31.11 9.52 -27.01
C MET A 276 32.50 9.21 -27.59
N ILE A 277 32.60 8.30 -28.56
CA ILE A 277 33.87 7.97 -29.21
C ILE A 277 34.47 9.21 -29.88
N ALA A 278 33.65 9.96 -30.63
CA ALA A 278 34.10 11.17 -31.32
C ALA A 278 34.55 12.26 -30.34
N ASP A 279 33.79 12.47 -29.25
CA ASP A 279 34.12 13.45 -28.23
C ASP A 279 35.40 13.06 -27.45
N GLN A 280 35.51 11.81 -27.00
CA GLN A 280 36.67 11.36 -26.21
C GLN A 280 37.97 11.32 -27.04
N ILE A 281 37.92 10.88 -28.31
CA ILE A 281 39.10 10.97 -29.19
C ILE A 281 39.50 12.42 -29.42
N ARG A 282 38.54 13.34 -29.61
CA ARG A 282 38.83 14.76 -29.81
C ARG A 282 39.45 15.40 -28.57
N ASP A 283 38.93 15.09 -27.39
CA ASP A 283 39.26 15.81 -26.17
C ASP A 283 40.41 15.16 -25.37
N MET A 284 40.54 13.83 -25.43
CA MET A 284 41.51 13.05 -24.63
C MET A 284 42.50 12.23 -25.47
N SER A 285 42.30 12.12 -26.79
CA SER A 285 43.06 11.21 -27.68
C SER A 285 42.96 9.72 -27.31
N GLU A 286 42.05 9.36 -26.41
CA GLU A 286 41.75 7.99 -25.99
C GLU A 286 40.24 7.82 -25.79
N VAL A 287 39.75 6.59 -25.85
CA VAL A 287 38.35 6.22 -25.59
C VAL A 287 38.27 5.32 -24.37
N SER A 288 37.36 5.62 -23.44
CA SER A 288 37.13 4.80 -22.26
C SER A 288 36.01 3.80 -22.50
N LEU A 289 36.38 2.52 -22.62
CA LEU A 289 35.41 1.43 -22.74
C LEU A 289 34.49 1.36 -21.49
N PRO A 290 34.99 1.51 -20.24
CA PRO A 290 34.11 1.57 -19.07
C PRO A 290 33.03 2.66 -19.15
N SER A 291 33.36 3.85 -19.68
CA SER A 291 32.38 4.92 -19.87
C SER A 291 31.32 4.55 -20.90
N MET A 292 31.72 3.94 -22.02
CA MET A 292 30.80 3.45 -23.04
C MET A 292 29.87 2.37 -22.49
N THR A 293 30.44 1.39 -21.79
CA THR A 293 29.69 0.31 -21.15
C THR A 293 28.67 0.85 -20.14
N ARG A 294 29.05 1.86 -19.33
CA ARG A 294 28.13 2.50 -18.40
C ARG A 294 26.92 3.12 -19.09
N VAL A 295 27.11 3.82 -20.21
CA VAL A 295 26.00 4.43 -20.96
C VAL A 295 25.13 3.37 -21.63
N ILE A 296 25.73 2.35 -22.24
CA ILE A 296 24.97 1.33 -22.97
C ILE A 296 24.24 0.40 -21.99
N VAL A 297 24.98 -0.21 -21.06
CA VAL A 297 24.46 -1.21 -20.12
C VAL A 297 23.74 -0.53 -18.96
N GLY A 298 24.37 0.44 -18.30
CA GLY A 298 23.79 1.15 -17.16
C GLY A 298 22.55 1.96 -17.56
N ASP A 299 22.73 2.99 -18.37
CA ASP A 299 21.66 3.93 -18.68
C ASP A 299 20.65 3.35 -19.69
N GLY A 300 21.12 2.59 -20.68
CA GLY A 300 20.26 2.09 -21.75
C GLY A 300 19.61 0.71 -21.51
N CYS A 301 20.07 -0.06 -20.51
CA CYS A 301 19.49 -1.36 -20.19
C CYS A 301 19.01 -1.46 -18.73
N LEU A 302 19.94 -1.29 -17.77
CA LEU A 302 19.66 -1.50 -16.35
C LEU A 302 18.66 -0.47 -15.80
N ALA A 303 18.86 0.82 -16.09
CA ALA A 303 17.97 1.88 -15.60
C ALA A 303 16.50 1.74 -16.08
N PRO A 304 16.23 1.43 -17.37
CA PRO A 304 14.87 1.10 -17.82
C PRO A 304 14.25 -0.11 -17.13
N VAL A 305 15.02 -1.19 -16.94
CA VAL A 305 14.55 -2.40 -16.24
C VAL A 305 14.21 -2.07 -14.78
N SER A 306 15.11 -1.40 -14.06
CA SER A 306 14.89 -0.93 -12.69
C SER A 306 13.65 -0.04 -12.59
N THR A 307 13.47 0.90 -13.52
CA THR A 307 12.32 1.81 -13.53
C THR A 307 11.02 1.06 -13.76
N LYS A 308 10.99 0.12 -14.72
CA LYS A 308 9.83 -0.72 -15.01
C LYS A 308 9.45 -1.59 -13.81
N LEU A 309 10.43 -2.27 -13.21
CA LEU A 309 10.21 -3.15 -12.07
C LEU A 309 9.77 -2.38 -10.83
N ARG A 310 10.39 -1.23 -10.55
CA ARG A 310 9.96 -0.32 -9.49
C ARG A 310 8.51 0.10 -9.65
N LYS A 311 8.11 0.50 -10.87
CA LYS A 311 6.73 0.88 -11.16
C LYS A 311 5.75 -0.28 -10.94
N ALA A 312 6.09 -1.47 -11.42
CA ALA A 312 5.27 -2.66 -11.20
C ALA A 312 5.14 -3.02 -9.72
N ALA A 313 6.21 -2.87 -8.93
CA ALA A 313 6.17 -3.08 -7.48
C ALA A 313 5.29 -2.03 -6.77
N GLN A 314 5.36 -0.75 -7.18
CA GLN A 314 4.47 0.30 -6.67
C GLN A 314 3.00 0.01 -6.97
N GLU A 315 2.70 -0.49 -8.17
CA GLU A 315 1.34 -0.89 -8.57
C GLU A 315 0.82 -2.10 -7.77
N SER A 316 1.71 -2.94 -7.23
CA SER A 316 1.33 -4.07 -6.37
C SER A 316 1.19 -3.71 -4.89
N TYR A 317 1.45 -2.46 -4.48
CA TYR A 317 1.26 -2.05 -3.09
C TYR A 317 -0.22 -2.14 -2.68
N PRO A 318 -0.52 -2.50 -1.41
CA PRO A 318 -1.87 -2.46 -0.89
C PRO A 318 -2.52 -1.09 -1.10
N ARG A 319 -3.80 -1.06 -1.45
CA ARG A 319 -4.56 0.20 -1.55
C ARG A 319 -4.88 0.71 -0.15
N LEU A 320 -4.04 1.60 0.36
CA LEU A 320 -4.15 2.19 1.71
C LEU A 320 -5.25 3.25 1.83
N GLN A 321 -6.49 2.91 1.45
CA GLN A 321 -7.67 3.73 1.75
C GLN A 321 -8.08 3.60 3.24
N ASP A 322 -7.67 2.50 3.87
CA ASP A 322 -7.86 2.23 5.29
C ASP A 322 -6.58 1.58 5.88
N TYR A 323 -6.57 1.33 7.18
CA TYR A 323 -5.53 0.55 7.86
C TYR A 323 -5.58 -0.91 7.43
N ASP A 324 -4.44 -1.44 6.98
CA ASP A 324 -4.26 -2.86 6.67
C ASP A 324 -3.37 -3.52 7.75
N PRO A 325 -3.91 -4.43 8.57
CA PRO A 325 -3.13 -5.16 9.58
C PRO A 325 -2.15 -6.17 8.96
N LYS A 326 -2.32 -6.53 7.69
CA LYS A 326 -1.45 -7.46 6.95
C LYS A 326 -0.53 -6.74 5.98
N PHE A 327 -0.30 -5.44 6.17
CA PHE A 327 0.53 -4.63 5.28
C PHE A 327 1.92 -5.24 5.02
N ASP A 328 2.60 -5.70 6.08
CA ASP A 328 3.94 -6.28 5.97
C ASP A 328 3.95 -7.64 5.22
N GLU A 329 2.83 -8.37 5.13
CA GLU A 329 2.72 -9.63 4.37
C GLU A 329 2.71 -9.39 2.83
N HIS A 330 2.41 -8.17 2.40
CA HIS A 330 2.29 -7.80 0.99
C HIS A 330 3.55 -7.12 0.41
N ASP A 331 4.68 -7.22 1.10
CA ASP A 331 5.95 -6.59 0.68
C ASP A 331 6.49 -7.19 -0.63
N PRO A 332 6.48 -6.45 -1.77
CA PRO A 332 6.88 -6.99 -3.07
C PRO A 332 8.38 -6.85 -3.33
N ARG A 333 9.17 -6.23 -2.42
CA ARG A 333 10.55 -5.82 -2.69
C ARG A 333 11.46 -6.99 -3.06
N GLN A 334 11.38 -8.08 -2.31
CA GLN A 334 12.20 -9.28 -2.59
C GLN A 334 11.88 -9.90 -3.95
N GLY A 335 10.58 -10.05 -4.27
CA GLY A 335 10.15 -10.54 -5.57
C GLY A 335 10.62 -9.65 -6.73
N CYS A 336 10.58 -8.33 -6.53
CA CYS A 336 11.08 -7.35 -7.50
C CYS A 336 12.60 -7.49 -7.74
N LEU A 337 13.39 -7.67 -6.68
CA LEU A 337 14.84 -7.88 -6.81
C LEU A 337 15.18 -9.21 -7.49
N THR A 338 14.44 -10.28 -7.19
CA THR A 338 14.62 -11.57 -7.89
C THR A 338 14.30 -11.45 -9.39
N GLN A 339 13.25 -10.71 -9.75
CA GLN A 339 12.93 -10.45 -11.16
C GLN A 339 13.99 -9.60 -11.86
N PHE A 340 14.61 -8.65 -11.15
CA PHE A 340 15.74 -7.87 -11.65
C PHE A 340 16.94 -8.79 -11.93
N ASP A 341 17.29 -9.65 -10.97
CA ASP A 341 18.41 -10.59 -11.09
C ASP A 341 18.22 -11.56 -12.29
N GLU A 342 16.99 -12.05 -12.52
CA GLU A 342 16.68 -12.90 -13.67
C GLU A 342 16.77 -12.14 -15.01
N GLN A 343 16.17 -10.94 -15.10
CA GLN A 343 16.19 -10.16 -16.35
C GLN A 343 17.59 -9.66 -16.72
N THR A 344 18.49 -9.49 -15.74
CA THR A 344 19.85 -8.97 -15.95
C THR A 344 20.92 -10.07 -15.97
N ARG A 345 20.54 -11.35 -15.85
CA ARG A 345 21.47 -12.49 -15.78
C ARG A 345 22.47 -12.56 -16.93
N HIS A 346 22.03 -12.19 -18.13
CA HIS A 346 22.80 -12.21 -19.37
C HIS A 346 23.88 -11.13 -19.45
N ILE A 347 23.85 -10.12 -18.58
CA ILE A 347 24.80 -9.01 -18.56
C ILE A 347 26.12 -9.49 -17.93
N THR A 348 27.24 -9.26 -18.61
CA THR A 348 28.57 -9.70 -18.17
C THR A 348 29.19 -8.73 -17.17
N GLU A 349 28.81 -7.46 -17.24
CA GLU A 349 29.37 -6.35 -16.44
C GLU A 349 28.79 -6.33 -15.02
N ARG A 350 29.33 -7.21 -14.17
CA ARG A 350 28.77 -7.49 -12.82
C ARG A 350 28.78 -6.28 -11.90
N ALA A 351 29.80 -5.42 -11.96
CA ALA A 351 29.87 -4.21 -11.14
C ALA A 351 28.65 -3.31 -11.37
N LEU A 352 28.32 -3.03 -12.64
CA LEU A 352 27.16 -2.20 -13.00
C LEU A 352 25.83 -2.85 -12.57
N VAL A 353 25.71 -4.17 -12.68
CA VAL A 353 24.51 -4.90 -12.23
C VAL A 353 24.35 -4.76 -10.71
N VAL A 354 25.43 -4.89 -9.94
CA VAL A 354 25.41 -4.73 -8.48
C VAL A 354 25.00 -3.31 -8.10
N ASP A 355 25.60 -2.29 -8.72
CA ASP A 355 25.27 -0.88 -8.47
C ASP A 355 23.79 -0.61 -8.77
N ALA A 356 23.32 -1.02 -9.95
CA ALA A 356 21.92 -0.83 -10.35
C ALA A 356 20.93 -1.58 -9.45
N ARG A 357 21.32 -2.76 -8.94
CA ARG A 357 20.53 -3.54 -7.99
C ARG A 357 20.44 -2.85 -6.63
N GLN A 358 21.54 -2.29 -6.14
CA GLN A 358 21.58 -1.52 -4.90
C GLN A 358 20.72 -0.25 -5.01
N ASP A 359 20.84 0.48 -6.12
CA ASP A 359 20.02 1.65 -6.40
C ASP A 359 18.52 1.31 -6.47
N LEU A 360 18.16 0.18 -7.08
CA LEU A 360 16.78 -0.30 -7.12
C LEU A 360 16.29 -0.66 -5.71
N ALA A 361 17.09 -1.38 -4.93
CA ALA A 361 16.75 -1.74 -3.55
C ALA A 361 16.50 -0.50 -2.68
N ALA A 362 17.39 0.50 -2.74
CA ALA A 362 17.25 1.75 -1.99
C ALA A 362 15.95 2.49 -2.37
N LYS A 363 15.64 2.60 -3.66
CA LYS A 363 14.41 3.25 -4.15
C LYS A 363 13.14 2.50 -3.72
N LEU A 364 13.19 1.17 -3.72
CA LEU A 364 12.10 0.32 -3.26
C LEU A 364 11.88 0.45 -1.74
N ASP A 365 12.97 0.54 -0.97
CA ASP A 365 12.92 0.76 0.48
C ASP A 365 12.31 2.12 0.82
N GLU A 366 12.68 3.18 0.10
CA GLU A 366 12.08 4.51 0.23
C GLU A 366 10.58 4.50 -0.09
N ASP A 367 10.18 3.84 -1.18
CA ASP A 367 8.77 3.73 -1.59
C ASP A 367 7.95 2.95 -0.54
N TRP A 368 8.48 1.83 -0.06
CA TRP A 368 7.83 1.00 0.95
C TRP A 368 7.74 1.71 2.30
N ALA A 369 8.79 2.43 2.71
CA ALA A 369 8.77 3.23 3.95
C ALA A 369 7.67 4.29 3.92
N ARG A 370 7.46 4.96 2.77
CA ARG A 370 6.35 5.91 2.59
C ARG A 370 4.98 5.24 2.70
N ALA A 371 4.80 4.09 2.05
CA ALA A 371 3.55 3.33 2.15
C ALA A 371 3.30 2.86 3.60
N ARG A 372 4.34 2.40 4.30
CA ARG A 372 4.25 2.00 5.70
C ARG A 372 3.85 3.16 6.61
N GLN A 373 4.44 4.33 6.43
CA GLN A 373 4.06 5.54 7.17
C GLN A 373 2.60 5.92 6.94
N LEU A 374 2.11 5.80 5.71
CA LEU A 374 0.69 6.03 5.40
C LEU A 374 -0.22 5.01 6.10
N ASN A 375 0.15 3.72 6.11
CA ASN A 375 -0.61 2.70 6.82
C ASN A 375 -0.64 2.95 8.33
N ILE A 376 0.49 3.33 8.94
CA ILE A 376 0.55 3.71 10.36
C ILE A 376 -0.37 4.92 10.60
N ALA A 377 -0.30 5.95 9.78
CA ALA A 377 -1.15 7.13 9.89
C ALA A 377 -2.64 6.78 9.80
N ASN A 378 -3.03 5.84 8.92
CA ASN A 378 -4.39 5.32 8.85
C ASN A 378 -4.78 4.54 10.12
N GLY A 379 -3.86 3.75 10.67
CA GLY A 379 -4.06 3.01 11.92
C GLY A 379 -4.26 3.91 13.14
N GLU A 380 -3.63 5.08 13.16
CA GLU A 380 -3.76 6.09 14.22
C GLU A 380 -5.07 6.89 14.16
N GLN A 381 -5.82 6.81 13.05
CA GLN A 381 -7.10 7.50 12.94
C GLN A 381 -8.13 6.93 13.91
N VAL A 382 -8.97 7.82 14.42
CA VAL A 382 -10.09 7.45 15.29
C VAL A 382 -11.12 6.65 14.50
N GLN A 383 -11.44 5.47 15.00
CA GLN A 383 -12.52 4.63 14.49
C GLN A 383 -13.82 4.91 15.24
N GLU A 384 -13.77 4.84 16.57
CA GLU A 384 -14.92 5.01 17.45
C GLU A 384 -14.53 5.81 18.70
N VAL A 385 -15.48 6.59 19.20
CA VAL A 385 -15.36 7.32 20.46
C VAL A 385 -16.61 7.06 21.27
N PHE A 386 -16.45 6.59 22.50
CA PHE A 386 -17.56 6.41 23.42
C PHE A 386 -17.24 6.96 24.81
N ASN A 387 -18.30 7.29 25.55
CA ASN A 387 -18.20 7.85 26.89
C ASN A 387 -18.37 6.74 27.92
N GLU A 388 -17.41 6.63 28.82
CA GLU A 388 -17.52 5.80 30.02
C GLU A 388 -17.86 6.71 31.20
N THR A 389 -18.86 6.30 31.97
CA THR A 389 -19.26 6.99 33.19
C THR A 389 -19.05 6.09 34.40
N ARG A 390 -18.58 6.66 35.50
CA ARG A 390 -18.55 6.00 36.80
C ARG A 390 -19.17 6.90 37.86
N GLU A 391 -19.86 6.28 38.82
CA GLU A 391 -20.41 6.98 39.96
C GLU A 391 -19.42 6.94 41.12
N VAL A 392 -19.19 8.10 41.73
CA VAL A 392 -18.35 8.27 42.93
C VAL A 392 -19.22 8.86 44.03
N VAL A 393 -19.41 8.12 45.12
CA VAL A 393 -20.16 8.61 46.29
C VAL A 393 -19.26 9.58 47.06
N LEU A 394 -19.64 10.86 47.10
CA LEU A 394 -18.91 11.91 47.80
C LEU A 394 -19.26 11.97 49.30
N SER A 395 -20.54 11.79 49.63
CA SER A 395 -21.00 11.79 51.02
C SER A 395 -22.36 11.09 51.19
N GLU A 396 -22.60 10.58 52.40
CA GLU A 396 -23.88 10.02 52.82
C GLU A 396 -24.40 10.78 54.04
N GLU A 397 -25.64 11.28 53.95
CA GLU A 397 -26.28 12.00 55.05
C GLU A 397 -27.58 11.29 55.47
N PRO A 398 -27.69 10.82 56.72
CA PRO A 398 -28.92 10.26 57.24
C PRO A 398 -29.92 11.37 57.58
N ARG A 399 -31.11 11.34 56.96
CA ARG A 399 -32.21 12.29 57.16
C ARG A 399 -33.45 11.59 57.70
N ALA A 400 -34.16 12.20 58.63
CA ALA A 400 -35.42 11.63 59.13
C ALA A 400 -36.51 11.61 58.04
N LEU A 401 -37.32 10.55 57.99
CA LEU A 401 -38.39 10.35 57.01
C LEU A 401 -39.59 11.29 57.25
N GLY A 402 -39.81 11.68 58.50
CA GLY A 402 -40.86 12.61 58.92
C GLY A 402 -40.29 13.79 59.69
N THR A 403 -41.00 14.93 59.68
CA THR A 403 -40.60 16.15 60.39
C THR A 403 -41.08 16.18 61.85
N CYS A 404 -42.21 15.51 62.17
CA CYS A 404 -42.70 15.28 63.53
C CYS A 404 -43.75 14.16 63.53
N GLY A 405 -43.73 13.25 64.52
CA GLY A 405 -44.72 12.16 64.65
C GLY A 405 -44.15 10.75 64.72
N LEU A 406 -44.96 9.76 64.34
CA LEU A 406 -44.76 8.32 64.59
C LEU A 406 -43.67 7.67 63.72
N LEU A 407 -43.18 8.39 62.70
CA LEU A 407 -42.14 7.93 61.78
C LEU A 407 -40.87 8.80 61.85
N ALA A 408 -40.79 9.73 62.81
CA ALA A 408 -39.63 10.61 62.99
C ALA A 408 -38.33 9.86 63.35
N THR A 409 -38.43 8.63 63.85
CA THR A 409 -37.29 7.77 64.20
C THR A 409 -36.65 7.07 63.00
N ILE A 410 -37.32 7.04 61.84
CA ILE A 410 -36.79 6.37 60.63
C ILE A 410 -35.85 7.33 59.91
N LYS A 411 -34.58 6.95 59.82
CA LYS A 411 -33.56 7.67 59.02
C LYS A 411 -33.44 7.04 57.62
N ILE A 412 -33.68 7.84 56.58
CA ILE A 412 -33.35 7.54 55.18
C ILE A 412 -31.94 8.08 54.85
N VAL A 413 -31.26 7.49 53.87
CA VAL A 413 -29.90 7.91 53.49
C VAL A 413 -29.97 8.70 52.19
N THR A 414 -29.55 9.96 52.25
CA THR A 414 -29.33 10.79 51.05
C THR A 414 -27.86 10.66 50.66
N GLN A 415 -27.57 10.29 49.43
CA GLN A 415 -26.21 10.20 48.93
C GLN A 415 -25.94 11.38 47.98
N VAL A 416 -24.79 12.02 48.12
CA VAL A 416 -24.29 12.95 47.11
C VAL A 416 -23.38 12.15 46.19
N VAL A 417 -23.82 11.95 44.95
CA VAL A 417 -23.09 11.20 43.93
C VAL A 417 -22.50 12.18 42.92
N GLN A 418 -21.24 11.97 42.57
CA GLN A 418 -20.57 12.64 41.47
C GLN A 418 -20.41 11.64 40.35
N VAL A 419 -20.89 11.98 39.16
CA VAL A 419 -20.64 11.18 37.97
C VAL A 419 -19.33 11.66 37.37
N ASP A 420 -18.30 10.83 37.37
CA ASP A 420 -17.11 11.11 36.56
C ASP A 420 -17.34 10.53 35.16
N SER A 421 -16.93 11.27 34.13
CA SER A 421 -16.96 10.80 32.75
C SER A 421 -15.57 10.85 32.14
N ARG A 422 -15.22 9.84 31.33
CA ARG A 422 -14.05 9.89 30.43
C ARG A 422 -14.44 9.43 29.04
N MET A 423 -13.69 9.90 28.04
CA MET A 423 -13.77 9.41 26.68
C MET A 423 -12.80 8.24 26.49
N ALA A 424 -13.29 7.15 25.89
CA ALA A 424 -12.51 6.04 25.36
C ALA A 424 -12.47 6.16 23.84
N ILE A 425 -11.26 6.19 23.27
CA ILE A 425 -11.00 6.39 21.84
C ILE A 425 -10.43 5.08 21.31
N VAL A 426 -11.14 4.47 20.36
CA VAL A 426 -10.68 3.28 19.62
C VAL A 426 -10.08 3.76 18.31
N LYS A 427 -8.80 3.47 18.10
CA LYS A 427 -8.09 3.71 16.84
C LYS A 427 -8.39 2.60 15.84
N ARG A 428 -8.26 2.87 14.54
CA ARG A 428 -8.46 1.85 13.48
C ARG A 428 -7.49 0.68 13.57
N SER A 429 -6.34 0.87 14.20
CA SER A 429 -5.40 -0.20 14.55
C SER A 429 -5.92 -1.18 15.62
N GLY A 430 -7.02 -0.84 16.30
CA GLY A 430 -7.56 -1.54 17.46
C GLY A 430 -6.96 -1.06 18.80
N ALA A 431 -6.05 -0.09 18.80
CA ALA A 431 -5.52 0.50 20.02
C ALA A 431 -6.60 1.32 20.76
N LEU A 432 -6.68 1.13 22.08
CA LEU A 432 -7.63 1.81 22.95
C LEU A 432 -6.91 2.86 23.81
N GLU A 433 -7.32 4.11 23.70
CA GLU A 433 -6.81 5.22 24.51
C GLU A 433 -7.91 5.80 25.40
N HIS A 434 -7.55 6.14 26.64
CA HIS A 434 -8.48 6.74 27.59
C HIS A 434 -8.03 8.16 27.91
N THR A 435 -8.99 9.09 27.95
CA THR A 435 -8.80 10.41 28.56
C THR A 435 -8.89 10.31 30.08
N GLU A 436 -8.40 11.34 30.77
CA GLU A 436 -8.54 11.44 32.22
C GLU A 436 -10.00 11.58 32.63
N TRP A 437 -10.34 11.02 33.80
CA TRP A 437 -11.67 11.16 34.38
C TRP A 437 -11.95 12.62 34.69
N THR A 438 -13.01 13.16 34.09
CA THR A 438 -13.47 14.53 34.34
C THR A 438 -14.71 14.49 35.24
N PRO A 439 -14.68 15.17 36.41
CA PRO A 439 -15.85 15.33 37.27
C PRO A 439 -16.99 16.01 36.52
N GLN A 440 -18.18 15.41 36.53
CA GLN A 440 -19.42 16.17 36.31
C GLN A 440 -19.89 16.71 37.68
N GLY A 441 -20.66 17.80 37.67
CA GLY A 441 -21.11 18.43 38.91
C GLY A 441 -21.83 17.46 39.86
N PRO A 442 -21.75 17.69 41.19
CA PRO A 442 -22.35 16.77 42.17
C PRO A 442 -23.88 16.80 42.07
N GLU A 443 -24.49 15.63 41.94
CA GLU A 443 -25.94 15.46 42.01
C GLU A 443 -26.34 14.85 43.37
N LYS A 444 -27.42 15.37 43.94
CA LYS A 444 -28.00 14.82 45.18
C LYS A 444 -29.03 13.78 44.81
N GLU A 445 -28.75 12.51 45.08
CA GLU A 445 -29.70 11.43 44.88
C GLU A 445 -30.16 10.84 46.22
N THR A 446 -31.48 10.73 46.40
CA THR A 446 -32.05 10.06 47.58
C THR A 446 -32.38 8.62 47.21
N ARG A 447 -31.73 7.66 47.88
CA ARG A 447 -31.86 6.23 47.60
C ARG A 447 -33.31 5.72 47.75
N GLU A 448 -34.07 6.28 48.69
CA GLU A 448 -35.50 6.01 48.90
C GLU A 448 -36.42 7.07 48.23
N SER A 449 -36.27 7.26 46.91
CA SER A 449 -36.81 8.40 46.15
C SER A 449 -38.34 8.53 46.04
N ALA A 450 -39.13 7.46 46.24
CA ALA A 450 -40.59 7.56 46.07
C ALA A 450 -41.29 8.14 47.30
N ILE A 451 -40.65 8.14 48.48
CA ILE A 451 -41.23 8.75 49.67
C ILE A 451 -41.13 10.28 49.62
N GLN A 452 -40.10 10.84 48.98
CA GLN A 452 -39.98 12.29 48.77
C GLN A 452 -40.87 12.83 47.64
N ARG A 453 -41.07 12.06 46.56
CA ARG A 453 -41.92 12.49 45.43
C ARG A 453 -43.44 12.34 45.69
N GLY A 454 -43.84 11.72 46.81
CA GLY A 454 -45.23 11.43 47.16
C GLY A 454 -45.95 12.54 47.94
N LYS A 455 -47.23 12.78 47.62
CA LYS A 455 -48.13 13.63 48.44
C LYS A 455 -48.14 13.11 49.89
N LYS A 456 -47.84 13.99 50.86
CA LYS A 456 -47.98 13.66 52.30
C LYS A 456 -49.32 12.96 52.55
N ALA A 457 -49.30 11.86 53.31
CA ALA A 457 -50.51 11.13 53.63
C ALA A 457 -51.51 12.07 54.35
N PRO A 458 -52.80 12.05 54.00
CA PRO A 458 -53.77 12.98 54.57
C PRO A 458 -53.96 12.74 56.06
N GLN A 459 -54.16 13.83 56.80
CA GLN A 459 -54.44 13.80 58.23
C GLN A 459 -55.93 14.10 58.46
N LEU A 460 -56.57 13.31 59.31
CA LEU A 460 -57.98 13.53 59.70
C LEU A 460 -58.16 13.21 61.17
N LEU A 461 -58.85 14.07 61.92
CA LEU A 461 -59.12 13.93 63.35
C LEU A 461 -60.61 14.20 63.61
N GLY A 462 -61.29 13.32 64.33
CA GLY A 462 -62.71 13.53 64.64
C GLY A 462 -63.34 12.43 65.49
N GLY A 463 -64.60 12.61 65.86
CA GLY A 463 -65.38 11.61 66.61
C GLY A 463 -65.96 10.54 65.70
N LEU A 464 -65.82 9.27 66.09
CA LEU A 464 -66.46 8.11 65.44
C LEU A 464 -67.10 7.21 66.50
N LEU A 465 -68.18 6.55 66.11
CA LEU A 465 -68.78 5.46 66.89
C LEU A 465 -68.12 4.15 66.50
N LYS A 466 -67.40 3.52 67.43
CA LYS A 466 -66.74 2.23 67.21
C LYS A 466 -67.59 1.08 67.73
N LEU A 467 -67.78 0.03 66.94
CA LEU A 467 -68.49 -1.18 67.40
C LEU A 467 -67.68 -1.90 68.50
N SER A 468 -68.33 -2.16 69.63
CA SER A 468 -67.76 -2.88 70.77
C SER A 468 -67.61 -4.38 70.45
N PRO A 469 -66.49 -5.02 70.80
CA PRO A 469 -66.28 -6.46 70.57
C PRO A 469 -66.91 -7.37 71.63
N ASN A 470 -67.37 -6.85 72.77
CA ASN A 470 -67.87 -7.70 73.86
C ASN A 470 -69.36 -8.02 73.65
N SER A 471 -69.65 -9.20 73.11
CA SER A 471 -71.01 -9.75 72.93
C SER A 471 -71.80 -9.80 74.24
N VAL A 472 -71.12 -10.05 75.37
CA VAL A 472 -71.73 -10.10 76.72
C VAL A 472 -72.20 -8.71 77.20
N ARG A 473 -71.53 -7.63 76.78
CA ARG A 473 -71.96 -6.25 77.10
C ARG A 473 -73.16 -5.81 76.25
N ALA A 474 -73.31 -6.37 75.05
CA ALA A 474 -74.46 -6.11 74.18
C ALA A 474 -75.76 -6.77 74.68
N PHE A 475 -75.66 -7.86 75.45
CA PHE A 475 -76.82 -8.59 75.97
C PHE A 475 -77.42 -7.95 77.24
N VAL A 476 -76.65 -7.17 78.02
CA VAL A 476 -77.09 -6.57 79.30
C VAL A 476 -77.71 -5.17 79.11
N THR A 477 -77.40 -4.46 78.04
CA THR A 477 -78.08 -3.20 77.68
C THR A 477 -79.22 -3.46 76.70
N LEU A 478 -80.47 -3.47 77.17
CA LEU A 478 -81.67 -3.51 76.34
C LEU A 478 -81.62 -2.44 75.23
N GLY A 479 -81.36 -2.88 73.99
CA GLY A 479 -81.79 -2.23 72.75
C GLY A 479 -81.27 -0.82 72.45
N ASN A 480 -79.94 -0.62 72.35
CA ASN A 480 -79.28 0.27 71.33
C ASN A 480 -77.76 0.56 71.53
N LEU A 481 -77.04 -0.07 72.46
CA LEU A 481 -75.69 0.39 72.85
C LEU A 481 -74.52 -0.54 72.46
N ALA A 482 -74.47 -1.01 71.21
CA ALA A 482 -73.30 -1.76 70.72
C ALA A 482 -72.11 -0.86 70.30
N TYR A 483 -72.32 0.45 70.19
CA TYR A 483 -71.32 1.42 69.72
C TYR A 483 -70.76 2.27 70.87
N GLN A 484 -69.44 2.43 70.89
CA GLN A 484 -68.71 3.27 71.83
C GLN A 484 -68.24 4.54 71.11
N GLN A 485 -68.47 5.70 71.71
CA GLN A 485 -67.93 6.95 71.18
C GLN A 485 -66.41 6.99 71.38
N ARG A 486 -65.68 7.29 70.31
CA ARG A 486 -64.22 7.39 70.29
C ARG A 486 -63.81 8.65 69.55
N LYS A 487 -62.76 9.32 70.02
CA LYS A 487 -61.99 10.21 69.15
C LYS A 487 -61.04 9.35 68.34
N CYS A 488 -60.97 9.60 67.05
CA CYS A 488 -60.13 8.87 66.11
C CYS A 488 -59.27 9.83 65.31
N ALA A 489 -58.08 9.36 64.93
CA ALA A 489 -57.19 10.08 64.04
C ALA A 489 -56.62 9.13 62.98
N VAL A 490 -56.44 9.62 61.75
CA VAL A 490 -55.63 8.94 60.74
C VAL A 490 -54.53 9.89 60.28
N GLN A 491 -53.27 9.45 60.36
CA GLN A 491 -52.09 10.23 59.96
C GLN A 491 -50.89 9.31 59.81
N GLU A 492 -49.95 9.67 58.94
CA GLU A 492 -48.64 8.99 58.81
C GLU A 492 -48.72 7.46 58.73
N GLY A 493 -49.72 6.92 58.03
CA GLY A 493 -49.91 5.46 57.93
C GLY A 493 -50.44 4.80 59.20
N HIS A 494 -51.02 5.55 60.15
CA HIS A 494 -51.61 5.03 61.38
C HIS A 494 -53.07 5.44 61.51
N PHE A 495 -53.90 4.55 62.08
CA PHE A 495 -55.27 4.82 62.47
C PHE A 495 -55.47 4.59 63.97
N LEU A 496 -55.75 5.66 64.70
CA LEU A 496 -55.68 5.75 66.15
C LEU A 496 -57.08 6.01 66.71
N TRP A 497 -57.38 5.48 67.90
CA TRP A 497 -58.62 5.83 68.62
C TRP A 497 -58.46 5.81 70.14
N TRP A 498 -59.19 6.68 70.83
CA TRP A 498 -59.21 6.77 72.28
C TRP A 498 -60.58 7.18 72.84
N ASP A 499 -60.76 6.93 74.13
CA ASP A 499 -61.95 7.35 74.88
C ASP A 499 -61.81 8.81 75.33
N PRO A 500 -62.66 9.73 74.84
CA PRO A 500 -62.55 11.14 75.20
C PRO A 500 -62.85 11.43 76.68
N VAL A 501 -63.55 10.54 77.40
CA VAL A 501 -63.99 10.78 78.78
C VAL A 501 -62.90 10.39 79.79
N THR A 502 -62.12 9.35 79.50
CA THR A 502 -61.06 8.86 80.38
C THR A 502 -59.69 9.45 80.06
N THR A 503 -59.64 10.41 79.14
CA THR A 503 -58.40 11.06 78.72
C THR A 503 -58.12 12.29 79.60
N SER A 504 -57.08 12.24 80.43
CA SER A 504 -56.76 13.33 81.37
C SER A 504 -55.53 14.16 80.97
N ASN A 505 -54.60 13.62 80.17
CA ASN A 505 -53.42 14.36 79.68
C ASN A 505 -52.87 13.81 78.35
N ALA A 506 -51.99 14.58 77.70
CA ALA A 506 -51.38 14.24 76.40
C ALA A 506 -50.36 13.08 76.44
N TRP A 507 -49.97 12.62 77.64
CA TRP A 507 -48.98 11.55 77.84
C TRP A 507 -49.63 10.16 77.95
N GLN A 508 -50.95 10.11 77.87
CA GLN A 508 -51.71 8.87 77.91
C GLN A 508 -51.62 8.11 76.58
N GLU A 509 -51.52 6.79 76.65
CA GLU A 509 -51.60 5.92 75.48
C GLU A 509 -53.00 5.96 74.85
N VAL A 510 -53.04 5.86 73.51
CA VAL A 510 -54.31 5.65 72.82
C VAL A 510 -54.97 4.35 73.24
N SER A 511 -56.30 4.28 73.17
CA SER A 511 -57.01 3.03 73.47
C SER A 511 -56.70 1.94 72.45
N GLY A 512 -56.40 2.29 71.20
CA GLY A 512 -55.81 1.39 70.21
C GLY A 512 -55.34 2.09 68.93
N CYS A 513 -54.50 1.39 68.17
CA CYS A 513 -53.82 1.91 66.99
C CYS A 513 -53.64 0.82 65.93
N ILE A 514 -54.03 1.07 64.68
CA ILE A 514 -53.65 0.23 63.53
C ILE A 514 -52.52 0.94 62.78
N SER A 515 -51.31 0.38 62.83
CA SER A 515 -50.18 0.83 62.03
C SER A 515 -50.20 0.16 60.65
N PHE A 516 -50.60 0.87 59.59
CA PHE A 516 -50.68 0.35 58.22
C PHE A 516 -49.32 -0.05 57.62
N VAL A 517 -48.20 0.46 58.15
CA VAL A 517 -46.84 0.03 57.73
C VAL A 517 -46.52 -1.40 58.19
N HIS A 518 -47.09 -1.86 59.30
CA HIS A 518 -46.97 -3.24 59.79
C HIS A 518 -48.12 -4.12 59.31
N ASN A 519 -49.33 -3.55 59.37
CA ASN A 519 -50.57 -4.26 59.17
C ASN A 519 -51.18 -3.90 57.82
N LEU A 520 -51.03 -4.77 56.82
CA LEU A 520 -51.70 -4.58 55.54
C LEU A 520 -53.21 -4.64 55.75
N ALA A 521 -53.88 -3.53 55.43
CA ALA A 521 -55.28 -3.32 55.71
C ALA A 521 -56.06 -3.01 54.43
N VAL A 522 -57.37 -3.25 54.46
CA VAL A 522 -58.32 -2.71 53.49
C VAL A 522 -59.37 -1.92 54.26
N CYS A 523 -59.74 -0.75 53.72
CA CYS A 523 -60.84 0.05 54.23
C CYS A 523 -61.99 0.04 53.21
N GLU A 524 -63.15 -0.41 53.65
CA GLU A 524 -64.34 -0.59 52.82
C GLU A 524 -65.51 0.22 53.39
N GLU A 525 -66.34 0.75 52.51
CA GLU A 525 -67.64 1.31 52.91
C GLU A 525 -68.56 0.15 53.26
N ASP A 526 -69.41 0.34 54.26
CA ASP A 526 -70.42 -0.67 54.58
C ASP A 526 -71.65 -0.45 53.69
N ASP A 527 -71.98 -1.44 52.87
CA ASP A 527 -73.13 -1.40 51.97
C ASP A 527 -74.46 -1.45 52.74
N SER A 528 -74.45 -2.03 53.95
CA SER A 528 -75.63 -2.15 54.81
C SER A 528 -75.91 -0.88 55.63
N ASP A 529 -74.95 0.05 55.72
CA ASP A 529 -75.10 1.28 56.50
C ASP A 529 -74.34 2.46 55.84
N PRO A 530 -75.06 3.48 55.30
CA PRO A 530 -74.45 4.62 54.61
C PRO A 530 -73.57 5.49 55.52
N SER A 531 -73.65 5.31 56.84
CA SER A 531 -72.82 6.00 57.83
C SER A 531 -71.61 5.19 58.30
N ALA A 532 -71.51 3.90 57.96
CA ALA A 532 -70.49 3.00 58.48
C ALA A 532 -69.39 2.65 57.45
N PHE A 533 -68.20 2.38 57.96
CA PHE A 533 -67.08 1.80 57.21
C PHE A 533 -66.31 0.80 58.07
N VAL A 534 -65.59 -0.10 57.41
CA VAL A 534 -64.87 -1.20 58.06
C VAL A 534 -63.40 -1.17 57.65
N ILE A 535 -62.52 -1.31 58.65
CA ILE A 535 -61.09 -1.56 58.45
C ILE A 535 -60.80 -3.00 58.86
N ARG A 536 -60.28 -3.81 57.92
CA ARG A 536 -60.01 -5.24 58.13
C ARG A 536 -58.64 -5.62 57.56
N PRO A 537 -58.04 -6.74 58.01
CA PRO A 537 -56.77 -7.19 57.45
C PRO A 537 -56.95 -7.53 55.97
N ALA A 538 -55.96 -7.15 55.15
CA ALA A 538 -55.96 -7.44 53.73
C ALA A 538 -55.65 -8.92 53.44
N LYS A 539 -54.86 -9.56 54.32
CA LYS A 539 -54.41 -10.94 54.17
C LYS A 539 -55.35 -11.92 54.88
N PRO A 540 -55.56 -13.14 54.34
CA PRO A 540 -56.32 -14.19 55.00
C PRO A 540 -55.75 -14.61 56.36
N GLY A 541 -54.43 -14.43 56.57
CA GLY A 541 -53.74 -14.71 57.83
C GLY A 541 -54.03 -13.71 58.96
N GLY A 542 -54.75 -12.61 58.68
CA GLY A 542 -55.11 -11.60 59.68
C GLY A 542 -54.07 -10.50 59.84
N TRP A 543 -54.14 -9.80 60.97
CA TRP A 543 -53.23 -8.73 61.37
C TRP A 543 -51.86 -9.29 61.78
N GLU A 544 -50.79 -8.70 61.26
CA GLU A 544 -49.41 -9.12 61.50
C GLU A 544 -48.90 -8.69 62.89
N VAL A 545 -49.39 -7.58 63.42
CA VAL A 545 -49.01 -7.02 64.73
C VAL A 545 -50.28 -6.66 65.53
N PRO A 546 -51.00 -7.67 66.08
CA PRO A 546 -52.25 -7.45 66.80
C PRO A 546 -52.03 -6.84 68.19
N GLU A 547 -50.80 -6.72 68.72
CA GLU A 547 -50.54 -6.25 70.09
C GLU A 547 -50.95 -4.79 70.32
N THR A 548 -51.06 -4.02 69.23
CA THR A 548 -51.44 -2.60 69.26
C THR A 548 -52.95 -2.35 69.39
N PHE A 549 -53.77 -3.43 69.36
CA PHE A 549 -55.22 -3.39 69.58
C PHE A 549 -55.79 -4.73 70.09
N GLY A 550 -56.80 -4.71 70.98
CA GLY A 550 -57.39 -5.97 71.44
C GLY A 550 -58.21 -6.72 70.36
N GLY A 551 -58.55 -7.99 70.60
CA GLY A 551 -59.64 -8.71 69.92
C GLY A 551 -59.28 -9.65 68.76
N GLY A 552 -58.01 -10.04 68.61
CA GLY A 552 -57.58 -11.16 67.75
C GLY A 552 -57.13 -10.78 66.34
N ALA A 553 -56.38 -11.67 65.69
CA ALA A 553 -55.74 -11.43 64.39
C ALA A 553 -56.73 -11.23 63.23
N GLN A 554 -57.94 -11.78 63.29
CA GLN A 554 -58.94 -11.64 62.21
C GLN A 554 -59.93 -10.49 62.42
N ARG A 555 -59.66 -9.60 63.38
CA ARG A 555 -60.63 -8.61 63.81
C ARG A 555 -60.92 -7.57 62.73
N ALA A 556 -62.19 -7.43 62.36
CA ALA A 556 -62.68 -6.28 61.60
C ALA A 556 -63.09 -5.13 62.54
N PHE A 557 -62.66 -3.91 62.23
CA PHE A 557 -63.01 -2.71 62.99
C PHE A 557 -64.07 -1.92 62.25
N LYS A 558 -65.30 -1.96 62.76
CA LYS A 558 -66.44 -1.21 62.21
C LYS A 558 -66.62 0.12 62.93
N PHE A 559 -66.67 1.21 62.15
CA PHE A 559 -66.85 2.57 62.63
C PHE A 559 -68.06 3.20 61.94
N LYS A 560 -68.88 3.94 62.70
CA LYS A 560 -69.98 4.77 62.21
C LYS A 560 -69.64 6.25 62.37
N VAL A 561 -69.91 7.02 61.33
CA VAL A 561 -69.76 8.48 61.33
C VAL A 561 -71.01 9.10 61.94
N GLN A 562 -70.84 9.93 62.98
CA GLN A 562 -71.92 10.76 63.52
C GLN A 562 -71.99 12.09 62.75
N LYS A 563 -73.10 12.83 62.88
CA LYS A 563 -73.14 14.23 62.42
C LYS A 563 -71.98 15.00 63.07
N GLY A 564 -71.00 15.39 62.27
CA GLY A 564 -69.73 15.94 62.74
C GLY A 564 -68.92 16.53 61.59
N ALA A 565 -67.67 16.92 61.87
CA ALA A 565 -66.82 17.68 60.95
C ALA A 565 -66.43 16.95 59.65
N HIS A 566 -66.57 15.62 59.59
CA HIS A 566 -66.10 14.80 58.47
C HIS A 566 -67.14 13.75 58.06
N THR A 567 -67.32 13.59 56.76
CA THR A 567 -68.20 12.59 56.13
C THR A 567 -67.56 11.21 56.08
N ARG A 568 -68.37 10.14 55.89
CA ARG A 568 -67.88 8.77 55.63
C ARG A 568 -66.86 8.74 54.49
N ARG A 569 -67.15 9.43 53.39
CA ARG A 569 -66.27 9.49 52.21
C ARG A 569 -64.91 10.11 52.53
N GLN A 570 -64.87 11.15 53.37
CA GLN A 570 -63.61 11.77 53.80
C GLN A 570 -62.78 10.83 54.67
N TRP A 571 -63.41 10.14 55.64
CA TRP A 571 -62.73 9.12 56.46
C TRP A 571 -62.18 7.98 55.62
N VAL A 572 -63.01 7.34 54.79
CA VAL A 572 -62.59 6.22 53.94
C VAL A 572 -61.49 6.65 52.97
N SER A 573 -61.59 7.83 52.36
CA SER A 573 -60.55 8.35 51.47
C SER A 573 -59.23 8.59 52.22
N ALA A 574 -59.27 9.19 53.42
CA ALA A 574 -58.08 9.45 54.21
C ALA A 574 -57.41 8.14 54.67
N VAL A 575 -58.20 7.16 55.11
CA VAL A 575 -57.70 5.83 55.50
C VAL A 575 -57.07 5.10 54.32
N ARG A 576 -57.76 5.02 53.17
CA ARG A 576 -57.22 4.35 51.96
C ARG A 576 -55.92 4.97 51.48
N LYS A 577 -55.82 6.31 51.49
CA LYS A 577 -54.59 7.02 51.12
C LYS A 577 -53.44 6.74 52.10
N ASN A 578 -53.73 6.66 53.41
CA ASN A 578 -52.72 6.27 54.40
C ASN A 578 -52.28 4.82 54.26
N ILE A 579 -53.19 3.90 53.90
CA ILE A 579 -52.85 2.51 53.58
C ILE A 579 -51.91 2.45 52.37
N GLN A 580 -52.27 3.11 51.26
CA GLN A 580 -51.46 3.14 50.04
C GLN A 580 -50.06 3.73 50.30
N TRP A 581 -50.01 4.84 51.03
CA TRP A 581 -48.76 5.48 51.40
C TRP A 581 -47.88 4.57 52.27
N ALA A 582 -48.48 3.90 53.27
CA ALA A 582 -47.76 2.95 54.12
C ALA A 582 -47.21 1.75 53.34
N SER A 583 -47.91 1.27 52.31
CA SER A 583 -47.40 0.21 51.42
C SER A 583 -46.15 0.65 50.64
N LEU A 584 -46.11 1.89 50.14
CA LEU A 584 -44.93 2.43 49.47
C LEU A 584 -43.74 2.56 50.42
N VAL A 585 -43.97 3.04 51.64
CA VAL A 585 -42.93 3.12 52.69
C VAL A 585 -42.40 1.72 53.01
N ARG A 586 -43.28 0.71 53.14
CA ARG A 586 -42.88 -0.69 53.37
C ARG A 586 -42.03 -1.26 52.24
N GLN A 587 -42.36 -0.97 50.99
CA GLN A 587 -41.60 -1.44 49.84
C GLN A 587 -40.19 -0.83 49.77
N GLN A 588 -40.04 0.45 50.10
CA GLN A 588 -38.76 1.15 49.93
C GLN A 588 -37.82 1.02 51.13
N VAL A 589 -38.33 1.13 52.36
CA VAL A 589 -37.50 1.06 53.57
C VAL A 589 -37.17 -0.39 53.93
N GLY A 590 -38.02 -1.33 53.54
CA GLY A 590 -37.92 -2.73 53.91
C GLY A 590 -38.59 -3.03 55.25
N GLU A 591 -39.18 -4.22 55.35
CA GLU A 591 -40.00 -4.62 56.48
C GLU A 591 -39.22 -4.74 57.80
N GLU A 592 -37.98 -5.23 57.75
CA GLU A 592 -37.15 -5.40 58.95
C GLU A 592 -36.78 -4.06 59.60
N ARG A 593 -36.38 -3.07 58.79
CA ARG A 593 -36.06 -1.71 59.27
C ARG A 593 -37.28 -1.04 59.88
N LEU A 594 -38.47 -1.22 59.28
CA LEU A 594 -39.72 -0.69 59.83
C LEU A 594 -40.12 -1.35 61.15
N ARG A 595 -39.99 -2.68 61.24
CA ARG A 595 -40.24 -3.44 62.49
C ARG A 595 -39.32 -3.01 63.63
N ALA A 596 -38.09 -2.61 63.31
CA ALA A 596 -37.12 -2.12 64.30
C ALA A 596 -37.38 -0.67 64.72
N ALA A 597 -37.85 0.18 63.80
CA ALA A 597 -37.93 1.63 64.01
C ALA A 597 -39.28 2.14 64.56
N VAL A 598 -40.37 1.43 64.28
CA VAL A 598 -41.72 1.80 64.73
C VAL A 598 -42.08 0.97 65.95
N LEU A 599 -42.43 1.64 67.04
CA LEU A 599 -42.69 0.99 68.33
C LEU A 599 -43.85 -0.01 68.22
N ARG A 600 -43.67 -1.21 68.78
CA ARG A 600 -44.76 -2.19 69.01
C ARG A 600 -45.72 -1.76 70.13
N GLN A 601 -45.45 -0.61 70.75
CA GLN A 601 -46.27 -0.03 71.80
C GLN A 601 -47.31 0.92 71.22
N LYS A 602 -48.37 1.18 71.98
CA LYS A 602 -49.40 2.12 71.54
C LYS A 602 -48.83 3.55 71.57
N PRO A 603 -49.05 4.34 70.52
CA PRO A 603 -48.74 5.77 70.50
C PRO A 603 -49.31 6.53 71.69
N MET A 604 -48.63 7.59 72.11
CA MET A 604 -49.16 8.54 73.07
C MET A 604 -50.04 9.57 72.36
N LEU A 605 -50.97 10.18 73.07
CA LEU A 605 -51.84 11.22 72.49
C LEU A 605 -51.08 12.44 71.98
N ARG A 606 -49.93 12.80 72.58
CA ARG A 606 -49.03 13.86 72.09
C ARG A 606 -48.48 13.62 70.68
N ASP A 607 -48.49 12.35 70.24
CA ASP A 607 -48.00 11.97 68.91
C ASP A 607 -49.08 12.24 67.83
N ILE A 608 -50.29 12.65 68.21
CA ILE A 608 -51.47 12.86 67.35
C ILE A 608 -51.70 14.35 67.08
N GLY A 609 -51.90 14.73 65.81
CA GLY A 609 -52.21 16.12 65.46
C GLY A 609 -50.98 17.01 65.32
N GLY A 610 -49.85 16.43 64.89
CA GLY A 610 -48.52 16.97 65.07
C GLY A 610 -48.30 18.44 64.70
N CYS A 611 -47.45 19.08 65.52
CA CYS A 611 -46.89 20.42 65.32
C CYS A 611 -47.97 21.53 65.18
#